data_AF-A0AAU2LEN0-F1
#
_entry.id   AF-A0AAU2LEN0-F1
#
_cell.length_a   1.000
_cell.length_b   1.000
_cell.length_c   1.000
_cell.angle_alpha   90.00
_cell.angle_beta   90.00
_cell.angle_gamma   90.00
#
_symmetry.space_group_name_H-M   'P 1'
#
loop_
_entity.id
_entity.type
_entity.pdbx_description
1 polymer ?
#
loop_
_entity_poly.entity_id
_entity_poly.type
_entity_poly.pdbx_seq_one_letter_code
_entity_poly.pdbx_strand_id
1 'polypeptide(L)'
;MAGDHVYATMRIILVCATGILQFGLCLHPLLTQEYRQRWLAVAAFIALACVTAVCCGWVLRRRPLPVALVVAGTAVVLAVSFCASAALAPDQRFQASDWSFGLVGWHLLLLLLDRVRTLITVLTAHLVTSMGLFLSAGVPDRATLGAAGAAAFGAVNVQLAVVVITRVLHWQTHEAMAVAEEKDRLVTRVLTAQQWEQGQRSLFADQLGSTLSLLAGLADGELDPRDSDTQRRCALAATQLRRLFAENDDMPDPLVHEVTACVDAAERRGVEVSFAISGAAVPVPSQVRHELTGPVVTALSAARIRARVSMLRTDEEVRIAVVADADDCAGLVIESTGRVGVEYRVYGEFLRLEARWRKQQS
;
A
#
# COMPACT_ATOMS: atom_id res chain seq x y z
N MET A 1 -6.55 11.80 -5.17
CA MET A 1 -7.36 11.55 -6.38
C MET A 1 -8.87 11.37 -6.09
N ALA A 2 -9.32 10.53 -5.14
CA ALA A 2 -10.77 10.42 -4.86
C ALA A 2 -11.33 11.56 -3.97
N GLY A 3 -10.54 12.09 -3.03
CA GLY A 3 -10.93 13.28 -2.26
C GLY A 3 -11.18 14.51 -3.15
N ASP A 4 -10.39 14.67 -4.21
CA ASP A 4 -10.58 15.71 -5.23
C ASP A 4 -11.90 15.54 -6.00
N HIS A 5 -12.36 14.30 -6.18
CA HIS A 5 -13.62 14.00 -6.85
C HIS A 5 -14.84 14.42 -6.00
N VAL A 6 -14.78 14.26 -4.67
CA VAL A 6 -15.85 14.70 -3.77
C VAL A 6 -16.00 16.22 -3.83
N TYR A 7 -14.91 16.96 -3.70
CA TYR A 7 -14.95 18.42 -3.82
C TYR A 7 -15.38 18.89 -5.21
N ALA A 8 -14.95 18.22 -6.28
CA ALA A 8 -15.37 18.55 -7.63
C ALA A 8 -16.89 18.33 -7.83
N THR A 9 -17.41 17.19 -7.38
CA THR A 9 -18.84 16.85 -7.47
C THR A 9 -19.68 17.80 -6.63
N MET A 10 -19.23 18.08 -5.41
CA MET A 10 -19.91 19.02 -4.52
C MET A 10 -19.90 20.45 -5.06
N ARG A 11 -18.82 20.88 -5.71
CA ARG A 11 -18.77 22.18 -6.41
C ARG A 11 -19.73 22.24 -7.58
N ILE A 12 -19.93 21.16 -8.35
CA ILE A 12 -20.96 21.12 -9.41
C ILE A 12 -22.35 21.32 -8.81
N ILE A 13 -22.68 20.58 -7.74
CA ILE A 13 -23.95 20.71 -7.03
C ILE A 13 -24.13 22.14 -6.51
N LEU A 14 -23.09 22.74 -5.93
CA LEU A 14 -23.13 24.12 -5.43
C LEU A 14 -23.30 25.15 -6.53
N VAL A 15 -22.63 25.01 -7.69
CA VAL A 15 -22.86 25.91 -8.84
C VAL A 15 -24.31 25.84 -9.29
N CYS A 16 -24.85 24.62 -9.46
CA CYS A 16 -26.24 24.43 -9.85
C CYS A 16 -27.21 25.02 -8.82
N ALA A 17 -27.01 24.71 -7.53
CA ALA A 17 -27.85 25.22 -6.45
C ALA A 17 -27.77 26.75 -6.36
N THR A 18 -26.57 27.34 -6.45
CA THR A 18 -26.38 28.79 -6.41
C THR A 18 -27.07 29.47 -7.59
N GLY A 19 -26.95 28.91 -8.80
CA GLY A 19 -27.65 29.41 -9.98
C GLY A 19 -29.17 29.32 -9.85
N ILE A 20 -29.69 28.17 -9.40
CA ILE A 20 -31.14 27.97 -9.19
C ILE A 20 -31.68 28.93 -8.13
N LEU A 21 -30.97 29.12 -7.02
CA LEU A 21 -31.38 30.06 -5.97
C LEU A 21 -31.34 31.50 -6.46
N GLN A 22 -30.27 31.89 -7.16
CA GLN A 22 -30.13 33.24 -7.69
C GLN A 22 -31.24 33.58 -8.70
N PHE A 23 -31.47 32.72 -9.69
CA PHE A 23 -32.45 33.02 -10.75
C PHE A 23 -33.88 32.62 -10.37
N GLY A 24 -34.07 31.58 -9.57
CA GLY A 24 -35.38 31.08 -9.18
C GLY A 24 -35.98 31.84 -8.00
N LEU A 25 -35.16 32.20 -7.00
CA LEU A 25 -35.65 32.76 -5.74
C LEU A 25 -35.35 34.25 -5.60
N CYS A 26 -34.19 34.71 -6.08
CA CYS A 26 -33.76 36.11 -5.91
C CYS A 26 -34.18 37.03 -7.08
N LEU A 27 -34.45 36.48 -8.27
CA LEU A 27 -34.86 37.29 -9.43
C LEU A 27 -36.23 37.95 -9.23
N HIS A 28 -37.19 37.23 -8.67
CA HIS A 28 -38.54 37.76 -8.48
C HIS A 28 -38.56 38.98 -7.53
N PRO A 29 -38.00 38.92 -6.30
CA PRO A 29 -37.88 40.09 -5.42
C PRO A 29 -37.13 41.26 -6.06
N LEU A 30 -36.06 40.99 -6.82
CA LEU A 30 -35.30 42.04 -7.51
C LEU A 30 -36.16 42.83 -8.52
N LEU A 31 -37.12 42.16 -9.16
CA LEU A 31 -37.99 42.78 -10.16
C LEU A 31 -39.21 43.46 -9.54
N THR A 32 -39.76 42.92 -8.45
CA THR A 32 -41.03 43.38 -7.86
C THR A 32 -40.88 44.36 -6.72
N GLN A 33 -39.76 44.34 -5.99
CA GLN A 33 -39.55 45.20 -4.82
C GLN A 33 -38.99 46.58 -5.21
N GLU A 34 -39.32 47.58 -4.41
CA GLU A 34 -38.78 48.92 -4.55
C GLU A 34 -37.45 49.07 -3.78
N TYR A 35 -36.40 49.45 -4.50
CA TYR A 35 -35.08 49.70 -3.96
C TYR A 35 -34.78 51.19 -4.02
N ARG A 36 -34.16 51.74 -2.96
CA ARG A 36 -33.69 53.13 -2.93
C ARG A 36 -32.75 53.44 -4.09
N GLN A 37 -31.91 52.47 -4.45
CA GLN A 37 -31.01 52.53 -5.60
C GLN A 37 -31.13 51.24 -6.43
N ARG A 38 -32.15 51.17 -7.29
CA ARG A 38 -32.43 49.97 -8.11
C ARG A 38 -31.26 49.55 -9.00
N TRP A 39 -30.53 50.50 -9.58
CA TRP A 39 -29.35 50.20 -10.40
C TRP A 39 -28.26 49.48 -9.61
N LEU A 40 -28.09 49.80 -8.32
CA LEU A 40 -27.10 49.17 -7.45
C LEU A 40 -27.48 47.72 -7.15
N ALA A 41 -28.77 47.46 -6.88
CA ALA A 41 -29.29 46.10 -6.69
C ALA A 41 -29.14 45.24 -7.96
N VAL A 42 -29.41 45.81 -9.14
CA VAL A 42 -29.22 45.13 -10.42
C VAL A 42 -27.74 44.86 -10.71
N ALA A 43 -26.85 45.84 -10.47
CA ALA A 43 -25.42 45.66 -10.64
C ALA A 43 -24.86 44.58 -9.70
N ALA A 44 -25.32 44.56 -8.44
CA ALA A 44 -25.01 43.52 -7.46
C ALA A 44 -25.43 42.13 -7.95
N PHE A 45 -26.65 42.01 -8.47
CA PHE A 45 -27.16 40.74 -9.01
C PHE A 45 -26.34 40.25 -10.21
N ILE A 46 -26.01 41.15 -11.15
CA ILE A 46 -25.17 40.83 -12.31
C ILE A 46 -23.76 40.42 -11.87
N ALA A 47 -23.17 41.10 -10.89
CA ALA A 47 -21.85 40.75 -10.37
C ALA A 47 -21.82 39.32 -9.79
N LEU A 48 -22.84 38.92 -9.01
CA LEU A 48 -22.97 37.54 -8.52
C LEU A 48 -23.17 36.53 -9.67
N ALA A 49 -23.96 36.90 -10.69
CA ALA A 49 -24.14 36.05 -11.86
C ALA A 49 -22.81 35.84 -12.60
N CYS A 50 -21.99 36.88 -12.74
CA CYS A 50 -20.65 36.78 -13.32
C CYS A 50 -19.73 35.88 -12.50
N VAL A 51 -19.73 36.02 -11.16
CA VAL A 51 -18.96 35.13 -10.27
C VAL A 51 -19.39 33.67 -10.46
N THR A 52 -20.69 33.40 -10.47
CA THR A 52 -21.22 32.05 -10.67
C THR A 52 -20.89 31.50 -12.06
N ALA A 53 -20.99 32.31 -13.12
CA ALA A 53 -20.63 31.92 -14.49
C ALA A 53 -19.13 31.59 -14.63
N VAL A 54 -18.28 32.42 -14.05
CA VAL A 54 -16.83 32.19 -14.02
C VAL A 54 -16.52 30.90 -13.25
N CYS A 55 -17.07 30.73 -12.04
CA CYS A 55 -16.91 29.50 -11.27
C CYS A 55 -17.41 28.26 -12.04
N CYS A 56 -18.56 28.36 -12.70
CA CYS A 56 -19.12 27.30 -13.54
C CYS A 56 -18.13 26.89 -14.64
N GLY A 57 -17.54 27.84 -15.36
CA GLY A 57 -16.54 27.55 -16.40
C GLY A 57 -15.32 26.78 -15.88
N TRP A 58 -14.84 27.10 -14.67
CA TRP A 58 -13.73 26.39 -14.04
C TRP A 58 -14.12 25.00 -13.52
N VAL A 59 -15.29 24.90 -12.89
CA VAL A 59 -15.84 23.66 -12.34
C VAL A 59 -16.14 22.65 -13.45
N LEU A 60 -16.74 23.08 -14.56
CA LEU A 60 -17.00 22.23 -15.74
C LEU A 60 -15.72 21.73 -16.40
N ARG A 61 -14.65 22.53 -16.38
CA ARG A 61 -13.32 22.13 -16.85
C ARG A 61 -12.59 21.21 -15.87
N ARG A 62 -13.21 20.85 -14.74
CA ARG A 62 -12.65 20.05 -13.65
C ARG A 62 -11.28 20.56 -13.16
N ARG A 63 -11.06 21.87 -13.24
CA ARG A 63 -9.83 22.51 -12.79
C ARG A 63 -10.00 23.09 -11.38
N PRO A 64 -8.95 23.06 -10.54
CA PRO A 64 -9.00 23.74 -9.27
C PRO A 64 -9.18 25.25 -9.50
N LEU A 65 -10.00 25.88 -8.64
CA LEU A 65 -10.19 27.33 -8.68
C LEU A 65 -8.88 28.02 -8.31
N PRO A 66 -8.34 28.93 -9.15
CA PRO A 66 -7.11 29.62 -8.82
C PRO A 66 -7.31 30.51 -7.58
N VAL A 67 -6.30 30.60 -6.73
CA VAL A 67 -6.39 31.35 -5.45
C VAL A 67 -6.80 32.80 -5.68
N ALA A 68 -6.28 33.44 -6.73
CA ALA A 68 -6.63 34.80 -7.11
C ALA A 68 -8.13 34.97 -7.39
N LEU A 69 -8.75 33.99 -8.06
CA LEU A 69 -10.18 34.00 -8.36
C LEU A 69 -11.02 33.76 -7.10
N VAL A 70 -10.56 32.88 -6.19
CA VAL A 70 -11.21 32.69 -4.90
C VAL A 70 -11.20 33.99 -4.10
N VAL A 71 -10.05 34.65 -3.99
CA VAL A 71 -9.90 35.91 -3.24
C VAL A 71 -10.71 37.04 -3.89
N ALA A 72 -10.57 37.24 -5.20
CA ALA A 72 -11.31 38.27 -5.93
C ALA A 72 -12.82 38.02 -5.88
N GLY A 73 -13.27 36.77 -6.10
CA GLY A 73 -14.68 36.39 -6.00
C GLY A 73 -15.23 36.60 -4.60
N THR A 74 -14.47 36.26 -3.55
CA THR A 74 -14.89 36.49 -2.16
C THR A 74 -15.03 37.99 -1.87
N ALA A 75 -14.07 38.80 -2.32
CA ALA A 75 -14.14 40.25 -2.17
C ALA A 75 -15.35 40.85 -2.91
N VAL A 76 -15.61 40.41 -4.14
CA VAL A 76 -16.79 40.82 -4.92
C VAL A 76 -18.09 40.41 -4.20
N VAL A 77 -18.19 39.19 -3.70
CA VAL A 77 -19.37 38.70 -2.97
C VAL A 77 -19.64 39.54 -1.71
N LEU A 78 -18.59 39.88 -0.96
CA LEU A 78 -18.72 40.75 0.23
C LEU A 78 -19.09 42.19 -0.14
N ALA A 79 -18.49 42.74 -1.19
CA ALA A 79 -18.84 44.06 -1.70
C ALA A 79 -20.29 44.11 -2.19
N VAL A 80 -20.74 43.08 -2.92
CA VAL A 80 -22.13 42.92 -3.35
C VAL A 80 -23.06 42.85 -2.16
N SER A 81 -22.74 42.05 -1.15
CA SER A 81 -23.54 41.99 0.09
C SER A 81 -23.74 43.38 0.67
N PHE A 82 -22.66 44.16 0.82
CA PHE A 82 -22.73 45.50 1.36
C PHE A 82 -23.56 46.45 0.47
N CYS A 83 -23.31 46.45 -0.84
CA CYS A 83 -24.04 47.28 -1.80
C CYS A 83 -25.53 46.95 -1.86
N ALA A 84 -25.89 45.66 -1.85
CA ALA A 84 -27.29 45.22 -1.85
C ALA A 84 -28.02 45.63 -0.55
N SER A 85 -27.38 45.46 0.62
CA SER A 85 -27.93 45.93 1.89
C SER A 85 -28.01 47.46 2.00
N ALA A 86 -27.12 48.19 1.31
CA ALA A 86 -27.14 49.66 1.25
C ALA A 86 -28.21 50.21 0.27
N ALA A 87 -28.62 49.42 -0.72
CA ALA A 87 -29.71 49.76 -1.64
C ALA A 87 -31.11 49.65 -1.00
N LEU A 88 -31.21 48.94 0.14
CA LEU A 88 -32.44 48.72 0.89
C LEU A 88 -32.64 49.75 2.00
N ALA A 89 -33.90 50.06 2.28
CA ALA A 89 -34.26 50.77 3.51
C ALA A 89 -34.02 49.86 4.74
N PRO A 90 -33.71 50.41 5.93
CA PRO A 90 -33.30 49.58 7.06
C PRO A 90 -34.37 48.60 7.56
N ASP A 91 -35.64 48.98 7.42
CA ASP A 91 -36.82 48.16 7.74
C ASP A 91 -36.99 46.96 6.81
N GLN A 92 -36.42 47.01 5.60
CA GLN A 92 -36.51 45.96 4.58
C GLN A 92 -35.40 44.90 4.69
N ARG A 93 -34.41 45.09 5.58
CA ARG A 93 -33.30 44.14 5.78
C ARG A 93 -33.81 42.86 6.46
N PHE A 94 -33.22 41.72 6.11
CA PHE A 94 -33.67 40.38 6.56
C PHE A 94 -35.13 40.02 6.19
N GLN A 95 -35.79 40.82 5.34
CA GLN A 95 -37.10 40.48 4.76
C GLN A 95 -36.92 39.86 3.37
N ALA A 96 -38.03 39.51 2.72
CA ALA A 96 -38.02 38.98 1.35
C ALA A 96 -37.32 39.92 0.33
N SER A 97 -37.30 41.23 0.61
CA SER A 97 -36.62 42.23 -0.21
C SER A 97 -35.08 42.12 -0.16
N ASP A 98 -34.53 41.57 0.92
CA ASP A 98 -33.11 41.27 1.09
C ASP A 98 -32.76 39.89 0.53
N TRP A 99 -32.97 39.75 -0.78
CA TRP A 99 -32.62 38.55 -1.53
C TRP A 99 -31.13 38.18 -1.44
N SER A 100 -30.28 39.15 -1.11
CA SER A 100 -28.82 38.99 -1.13
C SER A 100 -28.29 38.22 0.07
N PHE A 101 -28.89 38.41 1.25
CA PHE A 101 -28.38 37.88 2.51
C PHE A 101 -28.19 36.35 2.49
N GLY A 102 -29.23 35.61 2.12
CA GLY A 102 -29.15 34.15 2.01
C GLY A 102 -28.23 33.69 0.87
N LEU A 103 -28.22 34.43 -0.24
CA LEU A 103 -27.51 34.07 -1.47
C LEU A 103 -25.98 34.20 -1.34
N VAL A 104 -25.50 35.16 -0.55
CA VAL A 104 -24.08 35.39 -0.29
C VAL A 104 -23.41 34.13 0.28
N GLY A 105 -24.05 33.47 1.25
CA GLY A 105 -23.47 32.26 1.85
C GLY A 105 -23.33 31.10 0.86
N TRP A 106 -24.20 30.99 -0.15
CA TRP A 106 -24.06 30.00 -1.23
C TRP A 106 -22.86 30.28 -2.13
N HIS A 107 -22.60 31.55 -2.44
CA HIS A 107 -21.42 31.95 -3.20
C HIS A 107 -20.13 31.73 -2.39
N LEU A 108 -20.16 31.99 -1.08
CA LEU A 108 -19.03 31.71 -0.19
C LEU A 108 -18.76 30.20 -0.09
N LEU A 109 -19.80 29.37 0.00
CA LEU A 109 -19.68 27.91 -0.06
C LEU A 109 -19.02 27.47 -1.36
N LEU A 110 -19.48 27.98 -2.49
CA LEU A 110 -18.93 27.66 -3.80
C LEU A 110 -17.42 27.99 -3.90
N LEU A 111 -17.01 29.14 -3.38
CA LEU A 111 -15.65 29.65 -3.47
C LEU A 111 -14.69 29.05 -2.43
N LEU A 112 -15.15 28.81 -1.20
CA LEU A 112 -14.30 28.44 -0.05
C LEU A 112 -14.59 27.04 0.52
N LEU A 113 -15.24 26.14 -0.23
CA LEU A 113 -15.59 24.79 0.24
C LEU A 113 -14.38 24.00 0.79
N ASP A 114 -13.22 24.16 0.17
CA ASP A 114 -11.94 23.54 0.53
C ASP A 114 -11.25 24.25 1.71
N ARG A 115 -11.70 25.45 2.09
CA ARG A 115 -11.11 26.30 3.13
C ARG A 115 -12.12 26.57 4.24
N VAL A 116 -12.61 25.50 4.86
CA VAL A 116 -13.69 25.55 5.87
C VAL A 116 -13.44 26.57 6.98
N ARG A 117 -12.20 26.71 7.48
CA ARG A 117 -11.88 27.73 8.50
C ARG A 117 -12.15 29.14 7.98
N THR A 118 -11.64 29.46 6.78
CA THR A 118 -11.85 30.75 6.14
C THR A 118 -13.33 30.98 5.81
N LEU A 119 -14.02 29.95 5.30
CA LEU A 119 -15.45 30.00 5.05
C LEU A 119 -16.23 30.38 6.31
N ILE A 120 -16.00 29.68 7.43
CA ILE A 120 -16.66 29.97 8.70
C ILE A 120 -16.34 31.41 9.14
N THR A 121 -15.07 31.83 9.11
CA THR A 121 -14.70 33.19 9.51
C THR A 121 -15.40 34.26 8.67
N VAL A 122 -15.46 34.08 7.34
CA VAL A 122 -16.07 35.04 6.43
C VAL A 122 -17.59 35.03 6.59
N LEU A 123 -18.21 33.86 6.77
CA LEU A 123 -19.65 33.75 6.98
C LEU A 123 -20.08 34.36 8.32
N THR A 124 -19.31 34.13 9.39
CA THR A 124 -19.52 34.78 10.69
C THR A 124 -19.33 36.29 10.58
N ALA A 125 -18.29 36.76 9.90
CA ALA A 125 -18.06 38.19 9.69
C ALA A 125 -19.21 38.84 8.90
N HIS A 126 -19.69 38.18 7.84
CA HIS A 126 -20.85 38.62 7.07
C HIS A 126 -22.10 38.70 7.96
N LEU A 127 -22.42 37.65 8.73
CA LEU A 127 -23.56 37.64 9.64
C LEU A 127 -23.49 38.76 10.69
N VAL A 128 -22.34 38.92 11.35
CA VAL A 128 -22.11 39.96 12.36
C VAL A 128 -22.25 41.35 11.75
N THR A 129 -21.71 41.57 10.55
CA THR A 129 -21.79 42.86 9.85
C THR A 129 -23.23 43.17 9.44
N SER A 130 -23.96 42.20 8.89
CA SER A 130 -25.37 42.36 8.51
C SER A 130 -26.26 42.63 9.73
N MET A 131 -26.05 41.90 10.83
CA MET A 131 -26.75 42.12 12.08
C MET A 131 -26.41 43.51 12.68
N GLY A 132 -25.14 43.90 12.66
CA GLY A 132 -24.70 45.22 13.12
C GLY A 132 -25.33 46.35 12.31
N LEU A 133 -25.39 46.23 10.98
CA LEU A 133 -26.07 47.19 10.11
C LEU A 133 -27.56 47.28 10.44
N PHE A 134 -28.23 46.14 10.64
CA PHE A 134 -29.65 46.10 11.03
C PHE A 134 -29.92 46.80 12.37
N LEU A 135 -29.12 46.49 13.40
CA LEU A 135 -29.25 47.10 14.73
C LEU A 135 -28.86 48.58 14.77
N SER A 136 -27.95 49.02 13.89
CA SER A 136 -27.53 50.43 13.82
C SER A 136 -28.64 51.38 13.32
N ALA A 137 -29.69 50.83 12.71
CA ALA A 137 -30.79 51.63 12.17
C ALA A 137 -31.87 52.00 13.19
N GLY A 138 -31.78 51.49 14.42
CA GLY A 138 -32.74 51.75 15.51
C GLY A 138 -33.06 50.48 16.29
N VAL A 139 -33.89 50.62 17.33
CA VAL A 139 -34.37 49.48 18.12
C VAL A 139 -35.52 48.82 17.36
N PRO A 140 -35.35 47.60 16.82
CA PRO A 140 -36.43 46.90 16.13
C PRO A 140 -37.47 46.42 17.15
N ASP A 141 -38.73 46.33 16.72
CA ASP A 141 -39.76 45.66 17.51
C ASP A 141 -39.45 44.15 17.62
N ARG A 142 -39.98 43.50 18.66
CA ARG A 142 -39.77 42.07 18.95
C ARG A 142 -40.16 41.18 17.76
N ALA A 143 -41.23 41.52 17.05
CA ALA A 143 -41.66 40.77 15.88
C ALA A 143 -40.62 40.83 14.74
N THR A 144 -40.09 42.02 14.44
CA THR A 144 -39.06 42.23 13.41
C THR A 144 -37.74 41.56 13.79
N LEU A 145 -37.34 41.66 15.07
CA LEU A 145 -36.16 40.98 15.59
C LEU A 145 -36.29 39.45 15.46
N GLY A 146 -37.45 38.90 15.81
CA GLY A 146 -37.74 37.46 15.68
C GLY A 146 -37.72 36.99 14.23
N ALA A 147 -38.32 37.75 13.31
CA ALA A 147 -38.31 37.46 11.88
C ALA A 147 -36.89 37.50 11.30
N ALA A 148 -36.09 38.52 11.65
CA ALA A 148 -34.70 38.63 11.22
C ALA A 148 -33.84 37.48 11.77
N GLY A 149 -34.04 37.12 13.04
CA GLY A 149 -33.39 35.96 13.65
C GLY A 149 -33.75 34.64 12.97
N ALA A 150 -35.02 34.43 12.63
CA ALA A 150 -35.47 33.24 11.92
C ALA A 150 -34.89 33.17 10.50
N ALA A 151 -34.86 34.28 9.76
CA ALA A 151 -34.24 34.36 8.45
C ALA A 151 -32.72 34.08 8.50
N ALA A 152 -32.03 34.69 9.46
CA ALA A 152 -30.61 34.45 9.71
C ALA A 152 -30.32 32.99 10.05
N PHE A 153 -31.09 32.41 10.96
CA PHE A 153 -30.96 31.02 11.37
C PHE A 153 -31.22 30.06 10.19
N GLY A 154 -32.29 30.30 9.42
CA GLY A 154 -32.63 29.48 8.25
C GLY A 154 -31.51 29.49 7.21
N ALA A 155 -30.97 30.67 6.88
CA ALA A 155 -29.87 30.79 5.93
C ALA A 155 -28.60 30.07 6.40
N VAL A 156 -28.18 30.31 7.65
CA VAL A 156 -26.92 29.78 8.20
C VAL A 156 -26.98 28.28 8.45
N ASN A 157 -28.12 27.75 8.92
CA ASN A 157 -28.25 26.34 9.26
C ASN A 157 -28.09 25.45 8.00
N VAL A 158 -28.77 25.79 6.91
CA VAL A 158 -28.64 25.04 5.64
C VAL A 158 -27.20 25.08 5.14
N GLN A 159 -26.54 26.24 5.22
CA GLN A 159 -25.14 26.39 4.79
C GLN A 159 -24.19 25.54 5.65
N LEU A 160 -24.39 25.50 6.97
CA LEU A 160 -23.58 24.69 7.87
C LEU A 160 -23.81 23.19 7.65
N ALA A 161 -25.06 22.77 7.42
CA ALA A 161 -25.39 21.38 7.09
C ALA A 161 -24.63 20.90 5.84
N VAL A 162 -24.57 21.73 4.79
CA VAL A 162 -23.79 21.46 3.58
C VAL A 162 -22.30 21.25 3.87
N VAL A 163 -21.71 22.08 4.75
CA VAL A 163 -20.30 21.93 5.17
C VAL A 163 -20.09 20.61 5.91
N VAL A 164 -20.97 20.26 6.84
CA VAL A 164 -20.90 19.03 7.62
C VAL A 164 -21.02 17.81 6.71
N ILE A 165 -22.02 17.77 5.83
CA ILE A 165 -22.23 16.69 4.86
C ILE A 165 -20.99 16.52 3.98
N THR A 166 -20.44 17.61 3.44
CA THR A 166 -19.23 17.58 2.61
C THR A 166 -18.05 16.98 3.38
N ARG A 167 -17.86 17.37 4.64
CA ARG A 167 -16.78 16.85 5.49
C ARG A 167 -16.95 15.38 5.82
N VAL A 168 -18.16 14.94 6.17
CA VAL A 168 -18.45 13.54 6.46
C VAL A 168 -18.21 12.68 5.22
N LEU A 169 -18.68 13.10 4.05
CA LEU A 169 -18.41 12.41 2.79
C LEU A 169 -16.91 12.34 2.51
N HIS A 170 -16.19 13.45 2.65
CA HIS A 170 -14.75 13.47 2.43
C HIS A 170 -14.01 12.53 3.38
N TRP A 171 -14.36 12.54 4.67
CA TRP A 171 -13.78 11.64 5.67
C TRP A 171 -14.03 10.17 5.34
N GLN A 172 -15.28 9.81 5.05
CA GLN A 172 -15.66 8.43 4.68
C GLN A 172 -14.95 7.95 3.41
N THR A 173 -14.78 8.81 2.40
CA THR A 173 -14.03 8.43 1.20
C THR A 173 -12.55 8.17 1.48
N HIS A 174 -11.96 8.90 2.42
CA HIS A 174 -10.56 8.71 2.78
C HIS A 174 -10.36 7.39 3.55
N GLU A 175 -11.26 7.06 4.48
CA GLU A 175 -11.25 5.77 5.18
C GLU A 175 -11.52 4.60 4.23
N ALA A 176 -12.52 4.73 3.35
CA ALA A 176 -12.84 3.70 2.37
C ALA A 176 -11.68 3.45 1.39
N MET A 177 -10.93 4.49 1.00
CA MET A 177 -9.73 4.34 0.18
C MET A 177 -8.61 3.59 0.91
N ALA A 178 -8.35 3.91 2.17
CA ALA A 178 -7.32 3.21 2.95
C ALA A 178 -7.63 1.72 3.08
N VAL A 179 -8.91 1.38 3.30
CA VAL A 179 -9.38 -0.01 3.36
C VAL A 179 -9.33 -0.69 1.99
N ALA A 180 -9.68 0.02 0.91
CA ALA A 180 -9.62 -0.52 -0.45
C ALA A 180 -8.17 -0.78 -0.91
N GLU A 181 -7.22 0.10 -0.60
CA GLU A 181 -5.81 -0.10 -0.94
C GLU A 181 -5.22 -1.30 -0.20
N GLU A 182 -5.55 -1.49 1.07
CA GLU A 182 -5.10 -2.67 1.82
C GLU A 182 -5.73 -3.96 1.26
N LYS A 183 -7.01 -3.91 0.87
CA LYS A 183 -7.68 -5.03 0.20
C LYS A 183 -7.01 -5.37 -1.13
N ASP A 184 -6.70 -4.38 -1.97
CA ASP A 184 -6.04 -4.60 -3.26
C ASP A 184 -4.64 -5.18 -3.09
N ARG A 185 -3.88 -4.73 -2.07
CA ARG A 185 -2.58 -5.31 -1.71
C ARG A 185 -2.71 -6.77 -1.29
N LEU A 186 -3.71 -7.12 -0.48
CA LEU A 186 -3.96 -8.50 -0.07
C LEU A 186 -4.37 -9.38 -1.25
N VAL A 187 -5.29 -8.91 -2.11
CA VAL A 187 -5.71 -9.63 -3.32
C VAL A 187 -4.51 -9.86 -4.24
N THR A 188 -3.65 -8.86 -4.44
CA THR A 188 -2.45 -8.99 -5.26
C THR A 188 -1.51 -10.06 -4.69
N ARG A 189 -1.26 -10.08 -3.38
CA ARG A 189 -0.42 -11.12 -2.75
C ARG A 189 -0.98 -12.52 -2.93
N VAL A 190 -2.29 -12.69 -2.75
CA VAL A 190 -2.96 -13.99 -2.93
C VAL A 190 -2.85 -14.47 -4.37
N LEU A 191 -3.09 -13.59 -5.36
CA LEU A 191 -2.99 -13.94 -6.77
C LEU A 191 -1.54 -14.31 -7.15
N THR A 192 -0.54 -13.56 -6.68
CA THR A 192 0.87 -13.89 -6.94
C THR A 192 1.26 -15.23 -6.33
N ALA A 193 0.82 -15.53 -5.10
CA ALA A 193 1.09 -16.82 -4.46
C ALA A 193 0.44 -17.99 -5.22
N GLN A 194 -0.81 -17.82 -5.68
CA GLN A 194 -1.51 -18.83 -6.48
C GLN A 194 -0.84 -19.05 -7.84
N GLN A 195 -0.42 -17.99 -8.52
CA GLN A 195 0.32 -18.09 -9.78
C GLN A 195 1.66 -18.81 -9.59
N TRP A 196 2.35 -18.52 -8.50
CA TRP A 196 3.60 -19.21 -8.15
C TRP A 196 3.38 -20.70 -7.92
N GLU A 197 2.38 -21.08 -7.12
CA GLU A 197 2.03 -22.48 -6.84
C GLU A 197 1.64 -23.22 -8.13
N GLN A 198 0.85 -22.60 -9.01
CA GLN A 198 0.48 -23.16 -10.31
C GLN A 198 1.71 -23.31 -11.22
N GLY A 199 2.59 -22.32 -11.26
CA GLY A 199 3.85 -22.37 -12.00
C GLY A 199 4.72 -23.53 -11.55
N GLN A 200 4.93 -23.69 -10.25
CA GLN A 200 5.67 -24.83 -9.70
C GLN A 200 5.04 -26.17 -10.07
N ARG A 201 3.71 -26.31 -9.95
CA ARG A 201 3.01 -27.53 -10.35
C ARG A 201 3.19 -27.87 -11.83
N SER A 202 3.13 -26.87 -12.72
CA SER A 202 3.31 -27.07 -14.16
C SER A 202 4.74 -27.52 -14.51
N LEU A 203 5.75 -26.87 -13.94
CA LEU A 203 7.15 -27.25 -14.12
C LEU A 203 7.42 -28.67 -13.60
N PHE A 204 6.85 -29.00 -12.43
CA PHE A 204 6.96 -30.33 -11.84
C PHE A 204 6.30 -31.40 -12.74
N ALA A 205 5.12 -31.11 -13.30
CA ALA A 205 4.40 -32.01 -14.19
C ALA A 205 5.15 -32.24 -15.52
N ASP A 206 5.69 -31.18 -16.13
CA ASP A 206 6.48 -31.27 -17.36
C ASP A 206 7.74 -32.11 -17.16
N GLN A 207 8.45 -31.88 -16.04
CA GLN A 207 9.69 -32.57 -15.73
C GLN A 207 9.45 -34.06 -15.41
N LEU A 208 8.34 -34.40 -14.73
CA LEU A 208 7.91 -35.78 -14.53
C LEU A 208 7.44 -36.45 -15.83
N GLY A 209 6.73 -35.73 -16.70
CA GLY A 209 6.25 -36.26 -17.98
C GLY A 209 7.37 -36.79 -18.88
N SER A 210 8.50 -36.06 -18.92
CA SER A 210 9.69 -36.51 -19.65
C SER A 210 10.30 -37.81 -19.10
N THR A 211 10.23 -38.00 -17.77
CA THR A 211 10.80 -39.18 -17.10
C THR A 211 9.86 -40.39 -17.20
N LEU A 212 8.54 -40.17 -17.12
CA LEU A 212 7.53 -41.22 -17.30
C LEU A 212 7.55 -41.80 -18.72
N SER A 213 7.82 -40.98 -19.74
CA SER A 213 7.95 -41.46 -21.13
C SER A 213 9.16 -42.41 -21.31
N LEU A 214 10.28 -42.14 -20.64
CA LEU A 214 11.45 -43.04 -20.63
C LEU A 214 11.13 -44.36 -19.92
N LEU A 215 10.38 -44.32 -18.81
CA LEU A 215 9.95 -45.52 -18.08
C LEU A 215 8.95 -46.35 -18.89
N ALA A 216 8.03 -45.71 -19.60
CA ALA A 216 7.10 -46.39 -20.50
C ALA A 216 7.84 -47.10 -21.65
N GLY A 217 8.80 -46.44 -22.30
CA GLY A 217 9.59 -47.06 -23.38
C GLY A 217 10.44 -48.25 -22.92
N LEU A 218 10.89 -48.26 -21.66
CA LEU A 218 11.56 -49.42 -21.05
C LEU A 218 10.57 -50.54 -20.68
N ALA A 219 9.37 -50.19 -20.23
CA ALA A 219 8.33 -51.17 -19.87
C ALA A 219 7.70 -51.85 -21.11
N ASP A 220 7.53 -51.11 -22.19
CA ASP A 220 6.98 -51.60 -23.46
C ASP A 220 8.02 -52.36 -24.31
N GLY A 221 9.29 -52.37 -23.89
CA GLY A 221 10.39 -53.08 -24.56
C GLY A 221 10.95 -52.37 -25.80
N GLU A 222 10.57 -51.11 -26.02
CA GLU A 222 11.04 -50.28 -27.13
C GLU A 222 12.48 -49.76 -26.92
N LEU A 223 12.91 -49.64 -25.66
CA LEU A 223 14.27 -49.24 -25.28
C LEU A 223 15.06 -50.44 -24.74
N ASP A 224 16.25 -50.71 -25.29
CA ASP A 224 17.13 -51.78 -24.81
C ASP A 224 17.90 -51.33 -23.55
N PRO A 225 17.72 -51.99 -22.39
CA PRO A 225 18.43 -51.66 -21.15
C PRO A 225 19.94 -51.96 -21.20
N ARG A 226 20.42 -52.72 -22.19
CA ARG A 226 21.86 -53.00 -22.40
C ARG A 226 22.54 -51.96 -23.28
N ASP A 227 21.79 -51.06 -23.89
CA ASP A 227 22.37 -49.97 -24.68
C ASP A 227 22.97 -48.89 -23.77
N SER A 228 24.20 -48.48 -24.12
CA SER A 228 24.98 -47.49 -23.39
C SER A 228 24.32 -46.10 -23.39
N ASP A 229 23.58 -45.76 -24.45
CA ASP A 229 22.88 -44.48 -24.55
C ASP A 229 21.60 -44.47 -23.67
N THR A 230 20.83 -45.56 -23.66
CA THR A 230 19.70 -45.75 -22.74
C THR A 230 20.14 -45.68 -21.27
N GLN A 231 21.26 -46.32 -20.90
CA GLN A 231 21.80 -46.24 -19.53
C GLN A 231 22.22 -44.83 -19.14
N ARG A 232 22.84 -44.08 -20.06
CA ARG A 232 23.21 -42.67 -19.85
C ARG A 232 21.96 -41.81 -19.60
N ARG A 233 20.90 -42.00 -20.41
CA ARG A 233 19.62 -41.28 -20.26
C ARG A 233 18.91 -41.62 -18.95
N CYS A 234 18.91 -42.88 -18.52
CA CYS A 234 18.37 -43.28 -17.21
C CYS A 234 19.15 -42.70 -16.03
N ALA A 235 20.49 -42.69 -16.10
CA ALA A 235 21.32 -42.12 -15.04
C ALA A 235 21.09 -40.60 -14.90
N LEU A 236 20.93 -39.89 -16.01
CA LEU A 236 20.59 -38.46 -16.03
C LEU A 236 19.20 -38.21 -15.44
N ALA A 237 18.17 -38.95 -15.87
CA ALA A 237 16.82 -38.83 -15.34
C ALA A 237 16.75 -39.13 -13.82
N ALA A 238 17.46 -40.17 -13.36
CA ALA A 238 17.55 -40.50 -11.93
C ALA A 238 18.26 -39.39 -11.11
N THR A 239 19.28 -38.75 -11.69
CA THR A 239 19.99 -37.63 -11.04
C THR A 239 19.09 -36.38 -10.98
N GLN A 240 18.35 -36.11 -12.05
CA GLN A 240 17.37 -35.02 -12.11
C GLN A 240 16.24 -35.22 -11.10
N LEU A 241 15.66 -36.43 -10.99
CA LEU A 241 14.64 -36.74 -9.98
C LEU A 241 15.17 -36.58 -8.55
N ARG A 242 16.37 -37.10 -8.25
CA ARG A 242 16.98 -36.95 -6.92
C ARG A 242 17.20 -35.49 -6.57
N ARG A 243 17.65 -34.68 -7.53
CA ARG A 243 17.82 -33.24 -7.34
C ARG A 243 16.48 -32.53 -7.12
N LEU A 244 15.46 -32.89 -7.88
CA LEU A 244 14.12 -32.30 -7.81
C LEU A 244 13.40 -32.62 -6.48
N PHE A 245 13.61 -33.84 -5.95
CA PHE A 245 13.13 -34.22 -4.62
C PHE A 245 13.96 -33.61 -3.48
N ALA A 246 15.24 -33.30 -3.71
CA ALA A 246 16.09 -32.62 -2.73
C ALA A 246 15.84 -31.10 -2.67
N GLU A 247 15.54 -30.46 -3.80
CA GLU A 247 15.25 -29.01 -3.88
C GLU A 247 13.86 -28.64 -3.32
N ASN A 248 12.94 -29.61 -3.12
CA ASN A 248 11.60 -29.35 -2.57
C ASN A 248 11.48 -29.49 -1.04
N ASP A 249 12.57 -29.77 -0.32
CA ASP A 249 12.58 -29.91 1.16
C ASP A 249 13.02 -28.59 1.86
N ASP A 250 12.82 -27.46 1.19
CA ASP A 250 13.34 -26.13 1.58
C ASP A 250 12.58 -25.52 2.78
N MET A 251 13.07 -25.84 3.98
CA MET A 251 13.14 -24.89 5.08
C MET A 251 14.62 -24.59 5.32
N PRO A 252 15.09 -23.32 5.27
CA PRO A 252 16.52 -23.03 5.30
C PRO A 252 17.14 -23.41 6.65
N ASP A 253 17.81 -24.56 6.69
CA ASP A 253 18.62 -25.03 7.82
C ASP A 253 19.97 -24.29 7.82
N PRO A 254 20.28 -23.46 8.85
CA PRO A 254 21.52 -22.71 8.92
C PRO A 254 22.79 -23.59 8.88
N LEU A 255 22.73 -24.83 9.38
CA LEU A 255 23.88 -25.74 9.35
C LEU A 255 24.14 -26.29 7.94
N VAL A 256 23.07 -26.55 7.18
CA VAL A 256 23.19 -26.96 5.77
C VAL A 256 23.84 -25.84 4.96
N HIS A 257 23.42 -24.59 5.19
CA HIS A 257 24.02 -23.44 4.52
C HIS A 257 25.53 -23.31 4.77
N GLU A 258 25.97 -23.47 6.03
CA GLU A 258 27.40 -23.40 6.38
C GLU A 258 28.22 -24.54 5.75
N VAL A 259 27.70 -25.77 5.69
CA VAL A 259 28.39 -26.90 5.06
C VAL A 259 28.40 -26.79 3.54
N THR A 260 27.32 -26.34 2.91
CA THR A 260 27.28 -26.06 1.47
C THR A 260 28.34 -25.04 1.08
N ALA A 261 28.53 -23.98 1.87
CA ALA A 261 29.59 -23.00 1.60
C ALA A 261 31.00 -23.63 1.63
N CYS A 262 31.22 -24.66 2.44
CA CYS A 262 32.48 -25.39 2.48
C CYS A 262 32.67 -26.30 1.26
N VAL A 263 31.59 -26.93 0.81
CA VAL A 263 31.54 -27.73 -0.42
C VAL A 263 31.84 -26.84 -1.64
N ASP A 264 31.15 -25.71 -1.77
CA ASP A 264 31.34 -24.72 -2.84
C ASP A 264 32.79 -24.18 -2.87
N ALA A 265 33.44 -24.06 -1.71
CA ALA A 265 34.84 -23.66 -1.64
C ALA A 265 35.77 -24.75 -2.18
N ALA A 266 35.50 -26.03 -1.93
CA ALA A 266 36.30 -27.15 -2.42
C ALA A 266 36.09 -27.40 -3.92
N GLU A 267 34.84 -27.32 -4.41
CA GLU A 267 34.51 -27.46 -5.83
C GLU A 267 35.17 -26.38 -6.68
N ARG A 268 35.24 -25.13 -6.18
CA ARG A 268 35.96 -24.03 -6.85
C ARG A 268 37.46 -24.30 -7.03
N ARG A 269 38.05 -25.20 -6.23
CA ARG A 269 39.45 -25.64 -6.38
C ARG A 269 39.59 -26.83 -7.35
N GLY A 270 38.49 -27.35 -7.89
CA GLY A 270 38.48 -28.49 -8.81
C GLY A 270 38.29 -29.86 -8.15
N VAL A 271 37.84 -29.93 -6.88
CA VAL A 271 37.52 -31.19 -6.20
C VAL A 271 36.09 -31.60 -6.54
N GLU A 272 35.86 -32.84 -6.98
CA GLU A 272 34.51 -33.40 -7.17
C GLU A 272 33.92 -33.75 -5.80
N VAL A 273 32.91 -33.01 -5.34
CA VAL A 273 32.31 -33.20 -4.02
C VAL A 273 30.89 -33.75 -4.12
N SER A 274 30.62 -34.86 -3.44
CA SER A 274 29.26 -35.37 -3.27
C SER A 274 28.76 -35.03 -1.86
N PHE A 275 27.71 -34.22 -1.76
CA PHE A 275 27.08 -33.86 -0.49
C PHE A 275 25.72 -34.54 -0.33
N ALA A 276 25.53 -35.27 0.76
CA ALA A 276 24.28 -35.94 1.09
C ALA A 276 23.83 -35.57 2.50
N ILE A 277 22.53 -35.30 2.64
CA ILE A 277 21.90 -34.95 3.91
C ILE A 277 20.85 -36.02 4.22
N SER A 278 20.75 -36.43 5.49
CA SER A 278 19.77 -37.42 5.93
C SER A 278 19.21 -37.04 7.30
N GLY A 279 17.89 -37.20 7.46
CA GLY A 279 17.16 -36.84 8.68
C GLY A 279 16.61 -35.41 8.67
N ALA A 280 15.70 -35.11 9.59
CA ALA A 280 15.02 -33.82 9.69
C ALA A 280 15.96 -32.69 10.19
N ALA A 281 15.59 -31.43 9.93
CA ALA A 281 16.32 -30.28 10.45
C ALA A 281 16.25 -30.25 11.98
N VAL A 282 17.42 -30.12 12.62
CA VAL A 282 17.55 -30.04 14.08
C VAL A 282 18.11 -28.66 14.43
N PRO A 283 17.53 -27.93 15.39
CA PRO A 283 18.05 -26.62 15.79
C PRO A 283 19.40 -26.79 16.50
N VAL A 284 20.49 -26.49 15.79
CA VAL A 284 21.86 -26.51 16.33
C VAL A 284 22.30 -25.09 16.71
N PRO A 285 22.75 -24.84 17.95
CA PRO A 285 23.27 -23.54 18.37
C PRO A 285 24.45 -23.09 17.51
N SER A 286 24.56 -21.78 17.25
CA SER A 286 25.59 -21.21 16.35
C SER A 286 27.02 -21.60 16.73
N GLN A 287 27.33 -21.63 18.03
CA GLN A 287 28.65 -22.03 18.52
C GLN A 287 28.99 -23.49 18.13
N VAL A 288 28.00 -24.39 18.23
CA VAL A 288 28.16 -25.81 17.86
C VAL A 288 28.26 -25.98 16.34
N ARG A 289 27.53 -25.15 15.56
CA ARG A 289 27.65 -25.19 14.10
C ARG A 289 29.07 -24.85 13.65
N HIS A 290 29.69 -23.83 14.24
CA HIS A 290 31.08 -23.49 13.93
C HIS A 290 32.06 -24.63 14.31
N GLU A 291 31.86 -25.24 15.47
CA GLU A 291 32.67 -26.40 15.92
C GLU A 291 32.46 -27.65 15.03
N LEU A 292 31.27 -27.84 14.46
CA LEU A 292 30.98 -28.91 13.50
C LEU A 292 31.58 -28.65 12.11
N THR A 293 31.55 -27.39 11.65
CA THR A 293 31.99 -27.00 10.31
C THR A 293 33.51 -26.87 10.21
N GLY A 294 34.22 -26.48 11.27
CA GLY A 294 35.69 -26.36 11.27
C GLY A 294 36.45 -27.63 10.81
N PRO A 295 36.12 -28.82 11.35
CA PRO A 295 36.68 -30.08 10.89
C PRO A 295 36.37 -30.39 9.41
N VAL A 296 35.17 -30.03 8.94
CA VAL A 296 34.73 -30.25 7.56
C VAL A 296 35.56 -29.41 6.58
N VAL A 297 35.75 -28.12 6.90
CA VAL A 297 36.62 -27.22 6.11
C VAL A 297 38.02 -27.79 6.01
N THR A 298 38.55 -28.31 7.11
CA THR A 298 39.91 -28.86 7.18
C THR A 298 40.05 -30.09 6.28
N ALA A 299 39.12 -31.04 6.38
CA ALA A 299 39.13 -32.25 5.55
C ALA A 299 38.94 -31.93 4.06
N LEU A 300 38.02 -31.04 3.71
CA LEU A 300 37.80 -30.61 2.32
C LEU A 300 38.98 -29.81 1.76
N SER A 301 39.69 -29.06 2.61
CA SER A 301 40.89 -28.35 2.21
C SER A 301 42.05 -29.30 1.85
N ALA A 302 42.10 -30.48 2.48
CA ALA A 302 43.09 -31.51 2.21
C ALA A 302 42.76 -32.37 0.96
N ALA A 303 41.50 -32.39 0.51
CA ALA A 303 41.05 -33.18 -0.63
C ALA A 303 41.68 -32.70 -1.96
N ARG A 304 42.04 -33.64 -2.84
CA ARG A 304 42.67 -33.34 -4.13
C ARG A 304 41.74 -33.50 -5.32
N ILE A 305 41.12 -34.66 -5.45
CA ILE A 305 40.32 -35.03 -6.62
C ILE A 305 38.88 -35.27 -6.21
N ARG A 306 38.64 -35.96 -5.08
CA ARG A 306 37.30 -36.39 -4.67
C ARG A 306 37.05 -36.29 -3.19
N ALA A 307 35.89 -35.73 -2.84
CA ALA A 307 35.38 -35.78 -1.49
C ALA A 307 33.91 -36.20 -1.44
N ARG A 308 33.54 -36.87 -0.35
CA ARG A 308 32.17 -37.20 -0.01
C ARG A 308 31.87 -36.66 1.38
N VAL A 309 30.87 -35.79 1.45
CA VAL A 309 30.35 -35.24 2.70
C VAL A 309 28.98 -35.83 2.95
N SER A 310 28.78 -36.42 4.12
CA SER A 310 27.47 -36.92 4.55
C SER A 310 27.11 -36.33 5.90
N MET A 311 25.93 -35.71 5.98
CA MET A 311 25.35 -35.19 7.21
C MET A 311 24.18 -36.07 7.63
N LEU A 312 24.29 -36.70 8.79
CA LEU A 312 23.21 -37.44 9.43
C LEU A 312 22.69 -36.63 10.61
N ARG A 313 21.38 -36.41 10.62
CA ARG A 313 20.65 -35.69 11.66
C ARG A 313 19.64 -36.65 12.29
N THR A 314 19.69 -36.75 13.60
CA THR A 314 18.68 -37.42 14.40
C THR A 314 18.31 -36.50 15.56
N ASP A 315 17.21 -36.77 16.25
CA ASP A 315 16.77 -35.92 17.38
C ASP A 315 17.82 -35.83 18.51
N GLU A 316 18.71 -36.82 18.61
CA GLU A 316 19.72 -36.99 19.66
C GLU A 316 21.14 -36.60 19.20
N GLU A 317 21.46 -36.76 17.92
CA GLU A 317 22.81 -36.52 17.39
C GLU A 317 22.82 -35.92 15.98
N VAL A 318 23.78 -35.01 15.77
CA VAL A 318 24.18 -34.51 14.45
C VAL A 318 25.59 -34.98 14.16
N ARG A 319 25.76 -35.65 13.02
CA ARG A 319 27.03 -36.23 12.58
C ARG A 319 27.35 -35.76 11.18
N ILE A 320 28.55 -35.22 11.00
CA ILE A 320 29.09 -34.88 9.69
C ILE A 320 30.30 -35.76 9.46
N ALA A 321 30.24 -36.59 8.44
CA ALA A 321 31.36 -37.40 8.00
C ALA A 321 31.88 -36.90 6.66
N VAL A 322 33.20 -36.77 6.56
CA VAL A 322 33.91 -36.41 5.34
C VAL A 322 34.86 -37.56 5.00
N VAL A 323 34.76 -38.03 3.76
CA VAL A 323 35.73 -38.96 3.18
C VAL A 323 36.40 -38.25 2.01
N ALA A 324 37.72 -38.12 2.04
CA ALA A 324 38.48 -37.39 1.01
C ALA A 324 39.72 -38.18 0.59
N ASP A 325 40.23 -37.93 -0.61
CA ASP A 325 41.53 -38.42 -1.07
C ASP A 325 42.67 -37.49 -0.60
N ALA A 326 43.58 -37.99 0.23
CA ALA A 326 44.68 -37.20 0.79
C ALA A 326 45.95 -38.05 1.00
N ASP A 327 47.08 -37.60 0.43
CA ASP A 327 48.34 -38.39 0.34
C ASP A 327 49.24 -38.34 1.58
N ASP A 328 49.05 -37.39 2.49
CA ASP A 328 49.82 -37.35 3.73
C ASP A 328 49.10 -36.43 4.70
N CYS A 329 48.79 -36.95 5.88
CA CYS A 329 48.11 -36.17 6.90
C CYS A 329 48.77 -36.30 8.27
N ALA A 330 50.10 -36.40 8.30
CA ALA A 330 50.91 -36.47 9.51
C ALA A 330 50.89 -35.20 10.40
N GLY A 331 49.91 -34.29 10.25
CA GLY A 331 49.85 -33.03 11.01
C GLY A 331 48.47 -32.47 11.33
N LEU A 332 47.37 -33.14 10.97
CA LEU A 332 46.01 -32.63 11.26
C LEU A 332 45.56 -33.05 12.67
N VAL A 333 46.20 -32.51 13.71
CA VAL A 333 45.67 -32.60 15.08
C VAL A 333 44.62 -31.52 15.25
N ILE A 334 43.35 -31.88 15.07
CA ILE A 334 42.24 -31.00 15.41
C ILE A 334 41.91 -31.26 16.88
N GLU A 335 42.17 -30.27 17.74
CA GLU A 335 41.82 -30.35 19.15
C GLU A 335 40.30 -30.49 19.32
N SER A 336 39.90 -31.50 20.11
CA SER A 336 38.52 -31.73 20.51
C SER A 336 38.03 -30.57 21.38
N THR A 337 37.36 -29.59 20.78
CA THR A 337 36.66 -28.54 21.52
C THR A 337 35.41 -29.14 22.18
N GLY A 338 35.55 -29.61 23.42
CA GLY A 338 34.55 -29.85 24.49
C GLY A 338 33.15 -30.43 24.20
N ARG A 339 32.43 -30.04 23.14
CA ARG A 339 31.03 -30.40 22.82
C ARG A 339 30.87 -31.20 21.52
N VAL A 340 31.86 -31.16 20.63
CA VAL A 340 31.90 -31.93 19.39
C VAL A 340 33.02 -32.95 19.47
N GLY A 341 32.68 -34.23 19.41
CA GLY A 341 33.66 -35.30 19.27
C GLY A 341 34.12 -35.37 17.81
N VAL A 342 35.42 -35.18 17.57
CA VAL A 342 36.02 -35.34 16.24
C VAL A 342 36.81 -36.65 16.23
N GLU A 343 36.37 -37.61 15.41
CA GLU A 343 37.12 -38.83 15.14
C GLU A 343 37.82 -38.71 13.79
N TYR A 344 39.09 -39.09 13.77
CA TYR A 344 39.96 -38.95 12.62
C TYR A 344 40.63 -40.28 12.33
N ARG A 345 40.52 -40.78 11.10
CA ARG A 345 41.10 -42.06 10.70
C ARG A 345 41.61 -42.01 9.27
N VAL A 346 42.88 -42.37 9.08
CA VAL A 346 43.52 -42.47 7.77
C VAL A 346 43.50 -43.93 7.32
N TYR A 347 43.07 -44.18 6.10
CA TYR A 347 42.99 -45.48 5.46
C TYR A 347 43.72 -45.45 4.11
N GLY A 348 45.04 -45.68 4.12
CA GLY A 348 45.85 -45.55 2.90
C GLY A 348 45.78 -44.13 2.34
N GLU A 349 45.30 -43.98 1.11
CA GLU A 349 45.12 -42.70 0.40
C GLU A 349 43.81 -41.96 0.77
N PHE A 350 42.95 -42.56 1.62
CA PHE A 350 41.68 -41.95 2.01
C PHE A 350 41.70 -41.46 3.45
N LEU A 351 41.30 -40.20 3.60
CA LEU A 351 41.02 -39.57 4.88
C LEU A 351 39.55 -39.76 5.25
N ARG A 352 39.26 -40.26 6.44
CA ARG A 352 37.93 -40.22 7.05
C ARG A 352 37.94 -39.33 8.28
N LEU A 353 37.14 -38.28 8.24
CA LEU A 353 36.86 -37.39 9.37
C LEU A 353 35.39 -37.49 9.77
N GLU A 354 35.11 -37.59 11.06
CA GLU A 354 33.75 -37.60 11.59
C GLU A 354 33.63 -36.60 12.75
N ALA A 355 32.83 -35.55 12.55
CA ALA A 355 32.45 -34.60 13.60
C ALA A 355 31.06 -34.96 14.14
N ARG A 356 30.96 -35.20 15.45
CA ARG A 356 29.72 -35.62 16.11
C ARG A 356 29.36 -34.67 17.24
N TRP A 357 28.15 -34.15 17.19
CA TRP A 357 27.51 -33.45 18.29
C TRP A 357 26.34 -34.28 18.84
N ARG A 358 26.22 -34.35 20.17
CA ARG A 358 25.06 -34.94 20.85
C ARG A 358 24.33 -33.87 21.63
N LYS A 359 23.00 -33.87 21.53
CA LYS A 359 22.14 -33.01 22.34
C LYS A 359 22.23 -33.50 23.79
N GLN A 360 22.79 -32.71 24.70
CA GLN A 360 22.72 -33.03 26.12
C GLN A 360 21.26 -32.98 26.55
N GLN A 361 20.71 -34.11 27.01
CA GLN A 361 19.44 -34.15 27.72
C GLN A 361 19.60 -33.29 28.99
N SER A 362 18.91 -32.16 29.06
CA SER A 362 18.77 -31.38 30.30
C SER A 362 17.67 -31.96 31.16
#